data_AF-A0A967TJ06-F1
#
_entry.id   AF-A0A967TJ06-F1
#
_cell.length_a   1.000
_cell.length_b   1.000
_cell.length_c   1.000
_cell.angle_alpha   90.00
_cell.angle_beta   90.00
_cell.angle_gamma   90.00
#
_symmetry.space_group_name_H-M   'P 1'
#
loop_
_entity.id
_entity.type
_entity.pdbx_description
1 polymer ?
#
loop_
_entity_poly.entity_id
_entity_poly.type
_entity_poly.pdbx_seq_one_letter_code
_entity_poly.pdbx_strand_id
1 'polypeptide(L)'
;PGLVLLAFALVPAAGVAAQERSSPPAQDQDTTELVFQREVFTYPQFERRNPFEPLVGAGDGGPRFEELALLGIILSPQPPLSVALVATGVQFTERGG
;
A
#
# COMPACT_ATOMS: atom_id res chain seq x y z
N PRO A 1 55.85 2.19 -1.40
CA PRO A 1 54.44 2.67 -1.38
C PRO A 1 53.53 1.44 -1.39
N GLY A 2 52.72 1.31 -0.34
CA GLY A 2 52.27 0.04 0.22
C GLY A 2 51.28 -0.77 -0.62
N LEU A 3 51.55 -2.06 -0.76
CA LEU A 3 50.61 -3.07 -1.21
C LEU A 3 49.94 -3.66 0.03
N VAL A 4 48.67 -3.30 0.26
CA VAL A 4 47.83 -3.90 1.31
C VAL A 4 47.39 -5.28 0.81
N LEU A 5 48.01 -6.34 1.32
CA LEU A 5 47.53 -7.72 1.17
C LEU A 5 46.38 -7.94 2.14
N LEU A 6 45.16 -8.02 1.59
CA LEU A 6 43.96 -8.43 2.32
C LEU A 6 44.06 -9.94 2.62
N ALA A 7 44.31 -10.29 3.87
CA ALA A 7 44.29 -11.67 4.33
C ALA A 7 42.85 -12.21 4.32
N PHE A 8 42.56 -13.15 3.42
CA PHE A 8 41.32 -13.92 3.42
C PHE A 8 41.31 -14.83 4.66
N ALA A 9 40.47 -14.53 5.64
CA ALA A 9 40.24 -15.41 6.77
C ALA A 9 39.45 -16.64 6.29
N LEU A 10 40.11 -17.79 6.26
CA LEU A 10 39.50 -19.10 6.04
C LEU A 10 38.65 -19.44 7.28
N VAL A 11 37.33 -19.27 7.19
CA VAL A 11 36.40 -19.73 8.25
C VAL A 11 36.29 -21.25 8.14
N PRO A 12 36.64 -22.03 9.18
CA PRO A 12 36.38 -23.46 9.15
C PRO A 12 34.87 -23.68 9.27
N ALA A 13 34.30 -24.42 8.32
CA ALA A 13 32.94 -24.95 8.41
C ALA A 13 32.87 -25.99 9.53
N ALA A 14 32.76 -25.53 10.77
CA ALA A 14 32.56 -26.38 11.93
C ALA A 14 31.06 -26.56 12.19
N GLY A 15 30.57 -27.78 11.91
CA GLY A 15 29.42 -28.37 12.60
C GLY A 15 28.04 -27.99 12.06
N VAL A 16 27.57 -28.75 11.08
CA VAL A 16 26.13 -28.95 10.91
C VAL A 16 25.66 -29.76 12.12
N ALA A 17 25.13 -29.09 13.14
CA ALA A 17 24.41 -29.77 14.20
C ALA A 17 23.14 -30.38 13.57
N ALA A 18 23.14 -31.70 13.41
CA ALA A 18 21.94 -32.45 13.05
C ALA A 18 20.85 -32.13 14.08
N GLN A 19 19.81 -31.44 13.64
CA GLN A 19 18.64 -31.17 14.45
C GLN A 19 17.92 -32.50 14.70
N GLU A 20 18.05 -33.02 15.92
CA GLU A 20 17.33 -34.19 16.38
C GLU A 20 15.83 -33.91 16.26
N ARG A 21 15.12 -34.63 15.38
CA ARG A 21 13.67 -34.56 15.31
C ARG A 21 13.13 -35.25 16.56
N SER A 22 12.68 -34.48 17.53
CA SER A 22 11.82 -35.00 18.59
C SER A 22 10.54 -35.57 17.94
N SER A 23 10.29 -36.87 18.15
CA SER A 23 9.00 -37.47 17.82
C SER A 23 7.90 -36.80 18.63
N PRO A 24 6.74 -36.46 18.04
CA PRO A 24 5.65 -35.84 18.79
C PRO A 24 5.12 -36.83 19.85
N PRO A 25 4.66 -36.33 21.02
CA PRO A 25 4.02 -37.18 22.02
C PRO A 25 2.76 -37.83 21.44
N ALA A 26 2.49 -39.08 21.85
CA ALA A 26 1.29 -39.81 21.43
C ALA A 26 0.04 -39.01 21.85
N GLN A 27 -0.72 -38.53 20.85
CA GLN A 27 -1.97 -37.83 21.08
C GLN A 27 -3.05 -38.85 21.43
N ASP A 28 -3.71 -38.68 22.58
CA ASP A 28 -4.94 -39.39 22.93
C ASP A 28 -5.97 -39.19 21.81
N GLN A 29 -6.52 -40.31 21.33
CA GLN A 29 -7.41 -40.36 20.18
C GLN A 29 -8.84 -39.93 20.54
N ASP A 30 -9.03 -38.64 20.81
CA ASP A 30 -10.34 -38.01 20.59
C ASP A 30 -10.36 -37.50 19.15
N THR A 31 -10.70 -38.41 18.23
CA THR A 31 -10.51 -38.23 16.78
C THR A 31 -11.60 -37.36 16.17
N THR A 32 -11.56 -36.06 16.47
CA THR A 32 -12.28 -35.09 15.62
C THR A 32 -11.59 -35.06 14.26
N GLU A 33 -12.27 -35.61 13.25
CA GLU A 33 -11.79 -35.60 11.86
C GLU A 33 -11.77 -34.16 11.32
N LEU A 34 -10.57 -33.58 11.19
CA LEU A 34 -10.40 -32.24 10.63
C LEU A 34 -10.49 -32.31 9.09
N VAL A 35 -11.66 -31.96 8.56
CA VAL A 35 -11.89 -31.85 7.11
C VAL A 35 -11.56 -30.44 6.65
N PHE A 36 -10.47 -30.29 5.88
CA PHE A 36 -10.09 -29.02 5.25
C PHE A 36 -10.54 -29.01 3.78
N GLN A 37 -11.32 -28.00 3.38
CA GLN A 37 -11.70 -27.78 1.99
C GLN A 37 -10.85 -26.66 1.38
N ARG A 38 -10.32 -26.88 0.18
CA ARG A 38 -9.59 -25.85 -0.57
C ARG A 38 -10.57 -25.00 -1.36
N GLU A 39 -10.69 -23.74 -1.01
CA GLU A 39 -11.39 -22.76 -1.83
C GLU A 39 -10.59 -22.47 -3.11
N VAL A 40 -11.28 -22.43 -4.27
CA VAL A 40 -10.68 -22.14 -5.57
C VAL A 40 -11.32 -20.89 -6.15
N PHE A 41 -10.56 -19.80 -6.20
CA PHE A 41 -10.99 -18.56 -6.83
C PHE A 41 -10.64 -18.56 -8.32
N THR A 42 -11.66 -18.37 -9.17
CA THR A 42 -11.45 -18.18 -10.61
C THR A 42 -11.49 -16.69 -10.90
N TYR A 43 -10.40 -16.16 -11.46
CA TYR A 43 -10.39 -14.77 -11.93
C TYR A 43 -10.99 -14.68 -13.34
N PRO A 44 -11.85 -13.67 -13.60
CA PRO A 44 -12.35 -13.41 -14.93
C PRO A 44 -11.22 -13.00 -15.90
N GLN A 45 -11.34 -13.41 -17.16
CA GLN A 45 -10.37 -13.12 -18.22
C GLN A 45 -10.65 -11.80 -18.95
N PHE A 46 -10.75 -10.69 -18.22
CA PHE A 46 -10.76 -9.37 -18.84
C PHE A 46 -9.38 -8.71 -18.72
N GLU A 47 -9.06 -7.81 -19.66
CA GLU A 47 -7.86 -6.97 -19.55
C GLU A 47 -7.94 -6.14 -18.27
N ARG A 48 -7.01 -6.40 -17.34
CA ARG A 48 -6.86 -5.57 -16.16
C ARG A 48 -6.28 -4.23 -16.60
N ARG A 49 -6.86 -3.15 -16.11
CA ARG A 49 -6.23 -1.82 -16.20
C ARG A 49 -4.83 -1.90 -15.59
N ASN A 50 -3.85 -1.33 -16.30
CA ASN A 50 -2.48 -1.24 -15.79
C ASN A 50 -2.48 -0.46 -14.47
N PRO A 51 -2.11 -1.07 -13.32
CA PRO A 51 -2.13 -0.40 -12.02
C PRO A 51 -1.04 0.67 -11.87
N PHE A 52 -0.09 0.73 -12.81
CA PHE A 52 0.98 1.72 -12.83
C PHE A 52 0.70 2.87 -13.79
N GLU A 53 -0.36 2.80 -14.58
CA GLU A 53 -0.80 3.95 -15.35
C GLU A 53 -1.42 4.98 -14.40
N PRO A 54 -1.00 6.26 -14.50
CA PRO A 54 -1.64 7.30 -13.72
C PRO A 54 -3.15 7.26 -13.97
N LEU A 55 -3.91 7.46 -12.89
CA LEU A 55 -5.33 7.77 -12.97
C LEU A 55 -5.47 9.20 -13.52
N VAL A 56 -5.09 9.41 -14.78
CA VAL A 56 -5.19 10.73 -15.42
C VAL A 56 -6.66 11.12 -15.44
N GLY A 57 -7.01 12.14 -14.65
CA GLY A 57 -8.31 12.82 -14.65
C GLY A 57 -8.52 13.63 -15.92
N ALA A 58 -8.30 13.04 -17.10
CA ALA A 58 -8.48 13.70 -18.38
C ALA A 58 -9.87 13.40 -19.01
N GLY A 59 -10.80 12.83 -18.25
CA GLY A 59 -12.16 12.55 -18.75
C GLY A 59 -13.19 12.24 -17.66
N ASP A 60 -12.85 11.39 -16.69
CA ASP A 60 -13.87 10.82 -15.76
C ASP A 60 -13.70 11.19 -14.28
N GLY A 61 -12.60 11.88 -13.91
CA GLY A 61 -12.19 12.06 -12.50
C GLY A 61 -12.57 13.38 -11.84
N GLY A 62 -13.17 14.32 -12.59
CA GLY A 62 -13.40 15.68 -12.11
C GLY A 62 -12.10 16.50 -11.95
N PRO A 63 -12.20 17.75 -11.47
CA PRO A 63 -11.06 18.63 -11.29
C PRO A 63 -10.14 18.16 -10.17
N ARG A 64 -8.84 18.44 -10.31
CA ARG A 64 -7.85 18.10 -9.28
C ARG A 64 -7.93 19.07 -8.10
N PHE A 65 -7.44 18.65 -6.93
CA PHE A 65 -7.43 19.49 -5.73
C PHE A 65 -6.64 20.79 -5.94
N GLU A 66 -5.52 20.73 -6.67
CA GLU A 66 -4.70 21.89 -7.02
C GLU A 66 -5.37 22.86 -8.00
N GLU A 67 -6.43 22.44 -8.68
CA GLU A 67 -7.22 23.28 -9.61
C GLU A 67 -8.36 24.01 -8.90
N LEU A 68 -8.62 23.69 -7.64
CA LEU A 68 -9.68 24.27 -6.83
C LEU A 68 -9.24 25.60 -6.19
N ALA A 69 -10.03 26.64 -6.40
CA ALA A 69 -9.90 27.94 -5.75
C ALA A 69 -11.07 28.16 -4.77
N LEU A 70 -10.75 28.52 -3.52
CA LEU A 70 -11.75 28.94 -2.53
C LEU A 70 -12.24 30.35 -2.88
N LEU A 71 -13.53 30.47 -3.18
CA LEU A 71 -14.17 31.75 -3.47
C LEU A 71 -14.70 32.43 -2.21
N GLY A 72 -15.15 31.65 -1.23
CA GLY A 72 -15.70 32.19 0.01
C GLY A 72 -16.35 31.14 0.89
N ILE A 73 -16.76 31.56 2.08
CA ILE A 73 -17.37 30.71 3.11
C ILE A 73 -18.61 31.42 3.66
N ILE A 74 -19.74 30.71 3.67
CA ILE A 74 -20.96 31.12 4.38
C ILE A 74 -20.98 30.37 5.70
N LEU A 75 -20.83 31.11 6.80
CA LEU A 75 -20.78 30.54 8.14
C LEU A 75 -22.18 30.47 8.74
N SER A 76 -22.50 29.33 9.36
CA SER A 76 -23.69 29.17 10.18
C SER A 76 -23.31 28.99 11.65
N PRO A 77 -24.08 29.56 12.61
CA PRO A 77 -23.93 29.26 14.03
C PRO A 77 -24.09 27.77 14.36
N GLN A 78 -24.80 27.01 13.52
CA GLN A 78 -24.83 25.55 13.57
C GLN A 78 -23.72 24.99 12.65
N PRO A 79 -22.63 24.39 13.18
CA PRO A 79 -21.48 23.95 12.38
C PRO A 79 -21.80 23.12 11.12
N PRO A 80 -22.74 22.15 11.12
CA PRO A 80 -23.00 21.33 9.93
C PRO A 80 -23.72 22.10 8.80
N LEU A 81 -24.13 23.35 9.02
CA LEU A 81 -24.83 24.16 8.03
C LEU A 81 -23.93 25.19 7.33
N SER A 82 -22.64 25.22 7.63
CA SER A 82 -21.69 26.11 6.94
C SER A 82 -21.40 25.58 5.52
N VAL A 83 -21.22 26.50 4.57
CA VAL A 83 -21.02 26.17 3.15
C VAL A 83 -19.75 26.84 2.64
N ALA A 84 -18.90 26.09 1.93
CA ALA A 84 -17.75 26.63 1.20
C ALA A 84 -18.07 26.68 -0.30
N LEU A 85 -17.73 27.81 -0.92
CA LEU A 85 -17.84 28.00 -2.37
C LEU A 85 -16.48 27.76 -3.00
N VAL A 86 -16.38 26.76 -3.87
CA VAL A 86 -15.13 26.35 -4.52
C VAL A 86 -15.36 26.31 -6.04
N ALA A 87 -14.39 26.81 -6.81
CA ALA A 87 -14.46 26.85 -8.27
C ALA A 87 -13.13 26.45 -8.92
N THR A 88 -13.17 26.18 -10.22
CA THR A 88 -12.00 25.86 -11.04
C THR A 88 -11.80 26.94 -12.11
N GLY A 89 -10.58 27.08 -12.62
CA GLY A 89 -10.26 28.00 -13.72
C GLY A 89 -10.39 29.49 -13.37
N VAL A 90 -10.31 29.83 -12.08
CA VAL A 90 -10.43 31.22 -11.61
C VAL A 90 -9.08 31.93 -11.75
N GLN A 91 -9.07 33.10 -12.39
CA GLN A 91 -7.90 33.97 -12.48
C GLN A 91 -8.06 35.13 -11.47
N PHE A 92 -7.20 35.17 -10.45
CA PHE A 92 -7.16 36.29 -9.53
C PHE A 92 -6.34 37.42 -10.15
N THR A 93 -7.00 38.52 -10.51
CA THR A 93 -6.28 39.75 -10.87
C THR A 93 -5.88 40.46 -9.59
N GLU A 94 -4.59 40.57 -9.31
CA GLU A 94 -4.10 41.48 -8.28
C GLU A 94 -4.41 42.92 -8.70
N ARG A 95 -5.35 43.57 -8.01
CA ARG A 95 -5.41 45.03 -8.04
C ARG A 95 -4.30 45.55 -7.14
N GLY A 96 -3.21 45.98 -7.76
CA GLY A 96 -2.14 46.75 -7.10
C GLY A 96 -2.71 48.00 -6.42
N GLY A 97 -2.20 48.27 -5.22
CA GLY A 97 -2.42 49.51 -4.48
C GLY A 97 -1.34 50.54 -4.76
#